data_AF-A0A2M9L0L8-F1
#
_entry.id   AF-A0A2M9L0L8-F1
#
_cell.length_a   1.000
_cell.length_b   1.000
_cell.length_c   1.000
_cell.angle_alpha   90.00
_cell.angle_beta   90.00
_cell.angle_gamma   90.00
#
_symmetry.space_group_name_H-M   'P 1'
#
loop_
_entity.id
_entity.type
_entity.pdbx_description
1 polymer ?
#
loop_
_entity_poly.entity_id
_entity_poly.type
_entity_poly.pdbx_seq_one_letter_code
_entity_poly.pdbx_strand_id
1 'polypeptide(L)'
;MAPLPDEIRCLPHIDHGAYSHTPPAADVQEGGQNAVTVTVTPDTTPDQTLALCLRITELGYGLDGPHQVAFLSVGNGEETGHYTSMPGQVPCLKIR
;
A
#
# COMPACT_ATOMS: atom_id res chain seq x y z
N MET A 1 -9.62 -1.54 11.75
CA MET A 1 -8.84 -0.79 10.73
C MET A 1 -8.66 0.63 11.23
N ALA A 2 -7.45 1.15 11.14
CA ALA A 2 -7.07 2.50 11.52
C ALA A 2 -7.00 3.40 10.26
N PRO A 3 -7.06 4.74 10.40
CA PRO A 3 -6.75 5.64 9.30
C PRO A 3 -5.33 5.42 8.76
N LEU A 4 -5.07 5.88 7.54
CA LEU A 4 -3.71 5.90 7.00
C LEU A 4 -2.78 6.73 7.90
N PRO A 5 -1.52 6.28 8.11
CA PRO A 5 -0.46 7.09 8.71
C PRO A 5 -0.28 8.41 7.94
N ASP A 6 0.10 9.49 8.64
CA ASP A 6 0.21 10.83 8.04
C ASP A 6 1.19 10.87 6.86
N GLU A 7 2.29 10.12 6.93
CA GLU A 7 3.28 10.04 5.86
C GLU A 7 2.75 9.39 4.58
N ILE A 8 1.69 8.58 4.67
CA ILE A 8 0.94 8.09 3.51
C ILE A 8 -0.18 9.06 3.19
N ARG A 9 -1.06 9.37 4.15
CA ARG A 9 -2.29 10.17 3.95
C ARG A 9 -2.02 11.53 3.29
N CYS A 10 -0.87 12.13 3.53
CA CYS A 10 -0.50 13.43 3.00
C CYS A 10 0.23 13.36 1.63
N LEU A 11 0.40 12.17 1.05
CA LEU A 11 0.92 12.02 -0.31
C LEU A 11 -0.10 12.53 -1.34
N PRO A 12 0.35 13.02 -2.50
CA PRO A 12 -0.54 13.46 -3.56
C PRO A 12 -1.41 12.31 -4.08
N HIS A 13 -2.55 12.64 -4.68
CA HIS A 13 -3.50 11.72 -5.33
C HIS A 13 -4.30 10.82 -4.39
N ILE A 14 -4.10 10.87 -3.08
CA ILE A 14 -4.88 10.06 -2.14
C ILE A 14 -6.23 10.72 -1.89
N ASP A 15 -7.30 9.94 -2.07
CA ASP A 15 -8.64 10.30 -1.63
C ASP A 15 -8.87 9.81 -0.19
N HIS A 16 -8.74 8.51 0.02
CA HIS A 16 -8.84 7.89 1.35
C HIS A 16 -8.13 6.53 1.40
N GLY A 17 -8.12 5.91 2.58
CA GLY A 17 -7.60 4.57 2.74
C GLY A 17 -7.58 4.12 4.19
N ALA A 18 -6.95 2.98 4.43
CA ALA A 18 -6.88 2.38 5.75
C ALA A 18 -5.60 1.57 5.97
N TYR A 19 -5.23 1.47 7.24
CA TYR A 19 -4.16 0.62 7.72
C TYR A 19 -4.73 -0.46 8.65
N SER A 20 -4.37 -1.70 8.40
CA SER A 20 -4.64 -2.83 9.29
C SER A 20 -3.33 -3.30 9.90
N HIS A 21 -3.25 -3.26 11.22
CA HIS A 21 -2.10 -3.77 11.97
C HIS A 21 -2.41 -5.17 12.49
N THR A 22 -1.65 -6.15 12.01
CA THR A 22 -1.69 -7.56 12.42
C THR A 22 -0.27 -7.94 12.83
N PRO A 23 0.12 -7.70 14.08
CA PRO A 23 1.48 -7.99 14.55
C PRO A 23 1.75 -9.50 14.49
N PRO A 24 3.02 -9.91 14.40
CA PRO A 24 3.39 -11.32 14.52
C PRO A 24 2.97 -11.90 15.89
N ALA A 25 2.94 -13.23 15.98
CA ALA A 25 2.74 -13.91 17.26
C ALA A 25 3.82 -13.48 18.28
N ALA A 26 3.50 -13.56 19.58
CA ALA A 26 4.35 -13.01 20.63
C ALA A 26 5.79 -13.59 20.69
N ASP A 27 6.01 -14.76 20.13
CA ASP A 27 7.27 -15.49 20.04
C ASP A 27 7.98 -15.35 18.68
N VAL A 28 7.42 -14.56 17.77
CA VAL A 28 7.93 -14.35 16.42
C VAL A 28 8.34 -12.89 16.26
N GLN A 29 9.62 -12.65 15.94
CA GLN A 29 10.15 -11.29 15.77
C GLN A 29 9.76 -10.65 14.42
N GLU A 30 9.51 -11.46 13.39
CA GLU A 30 9.25 -11.02 12.02
C GLU A 30 8.09 -11.80 11.39
N GLY A 31 7.28 -11.15 10.55
CA GLY A 31 6.15 -11.82 9.88
C GLY A 31 4.78 -11.30 10.30
N GLY A 32 4.66 -9.99 10.56
CA GLY A 32 3.37 -9.32 10.62
C GLY A 32 2.60 -9.42 9.30
N GLN A 33 1.27 -9.39 9.39
CA GLN A 33 0.38 -9.36 8.22
C GLN A 33 -0.30 -7.99 8.12
N ASN A 34 0.50 -6.92 8.29
CA ASN A 34 -0.03 -5.57 8.15
C ASN A 34 -0.49 -5.36 6.71
N ALA A 35 -1.56 -4.57 6.55
CA ALA A 35 -2.14 -4.29 5.27
C ALA A 35 -2.41 -2.80 5.11
N VAL A 36 -2.13 -2.27 3.93
CA VAL A 36 -2.43 -0.90 3.53
C VAL A 36 -3.32 -0.95 2.29
N THR A 37 -4.46 -0.27 2.36
CA THR A 37 -5.34 -0.03 1.21
C THR A 37 -5.48 1.46 0.99
N VAL A 38 -5.18 1.92 -0.22
CA VAL A 38 -5.26 3.33 -0.64
C VAL A 38 -6.17 3.43 -1.86
N THR A 39 -7.14 4.32 -1.77
CA THR A 39 -7.98 4.75 -2.89
C THR A 39 -7.49 6.10 -3.38
N VAL A 40 -7.21 6.20 -4.67
CA VAL A 40 -6.74 7.43 -5.31
C VAL A 40 -7.91 8.27 -5.84
N THR A 41 -7.69 9.56 -6.01
CA THR A 41 -8.68 10.47 -6.58
C THR A 41 -8.98 10.10 -8.05
N PRO A 42 -10.21 10.33 -8.56
CA PRO A 42 -10.61 9.92 -9.91
C PRO A 42 -9.81 10.54 -11.07
N ASP A 43 -9.14 11.66 -10.83
CA ASP A 43 -8.29 12.37 -11.81
C ASP A 43 -6.86 11.81 -11.88
N THR A 44 -6.53 10.80 -11.08
CA THR A 44 -5.21 10.15 -11.05
C THR A 44 -5.03 9.23 -12.24
N THR A 45 -3.88 9.33 -12.93
CA THR A 45 -3.54 8.42 -14.04
C THR A 45 -2.95 7.09 -13.55
N PRO A 46 -2.97 6.03 -14.37
CA PRO A 46 -2.31 4.76 -14.04
C PRO A 46 -0.83 4.90 -13.64
N ASP A 47 -0.08 5.74 -14.34
CA ASP A 47 1.33 5.99 -14.04
C ASP A 47 1.52 6.71 -12.70
N GLN A 48 0.62 7.63 -12.34
CA GLN A 48 0.62 8.29 -11.03
C GLN A 48 0.27 7.31 -9.91
N THR A 49 -0.69 6.41 -10.12
CA THR A 49 -1.05 5.36 -9.16
C THR A 49 0.12 4.39 -8.95
N LEU A 50 0.81 4.00 -10.02
CA LEU A 50 2.03 3.18 -9.93
C LEU A 50 3.12 3.90 -9.13
N ALA A 51 3.41 5.16 -9.45
CA ALA A 51 4.41 5.97 -8.75
C ALA A 51 4.06 6.12 -7.25
N LEU A 52 2.79 6.31 -6.92
CA LEU A 52 2.31 6.36 -5.53
C LEU A 52 2.52 5.02 -4.81
N CYS A 53 2.18 3.89 -5.46
CA CYS A 53 2.41 2.57 -4.88
C CYS A 53 3.90 2.30 -4.59
N LEU A 54 4.77 2.67 -5.53
CA LEU A 54 6.22 2.54 -5.36
C LEU A 54 6.72 3.44 -4.24
N ARG A 55 6.23 4.68 -4.16
CA ARG A 55 6.58 5.62 -3.10
C ARG A 55 6.18 5.10 -1.71
N ILE A 56 4.99 4.53 -1.57
CA ILE A 56 4.54 3.92 -0.30
C ILE A 56 5.42 2.72 0.06
N THR A 57 5.83 1.93 -0.93
CA THR A 57 6.78 0.83 -0.74
C THR A 57 8.15 1.34 -0.25
N GLU A 58 8.67 2.42 -0.84
CA GLU A 58 9.93 3.06 -0.41
C GLU A 58 9.89 3.61 1.02
N LEU A 59 8.72 4.07 1.48
CA LEU A 59 8.50 4.48 2.87
C LEU A 59 8.51 3.28 3.84
N GLY A 60 8.61 2.06 3.34
CA GLY A 60 8.68 0.84 4.15
C GLY A 60 7.34 0.16 4.38
N TYR A 61 6.28 0.61 3.71
CA TYR A 61 4.93 0.01 3.74
C TYR A 61 4.72 -1.00 2.61
N GLY A 62 5.80 -1.51 2.04
CA GLY A 62 5.79 -2.64 1.13
C GLY A 62 6.65 -3.79 1.65
N LEU A 63 7.01 -4.68 0.74
CA LEU A 63 7.71 -5.94 1.05
C LEU A 63 9.04 -5.67 1.74
N ASP A 64 9.31 -6.47 2.78
CA ASP A 64 10.52 -6.41 3.60
C ASP A 64 10.78 -5.04 4.25
N GLY A 65 9.78 -4.15 4.23
CA GLY A 65 9.86 -2.85 4.84
C GLY A 65 9.69 -2.90 6.37
N PRO A 66 10.22 -1.91 7.10
CA PRO A 66 10.16 -1.84 8.55
C PRO A 66 8.74 -1.81 9.13
N HIS A 67 7.73 -1.49 8.33
CA HIS A 67 6.32 -1.47 8.75
C HIS A 67 5.63 -2.84 8.62
N GLN A 68 6.34 -3.90 8.19
CA GLN A 68 5.84 -5.28 8.10
C GLN A 68 4.51 -5.40 7.32
N VAL A 69 4.37 -4.63 6.23
CA VAL A 69 3.19 -4.66 5.37
C VAL A 69 3.31 -5.78 4.34
N ALA A 70 2.55 -6.84 4.55
CA ALA A 70 2.49 -7.99 3.65
C ALA A 70 1.50 -7.79 2.49
N PHE A 71 0.64 -6.77 2.56
CA PHE A 71 -0.30 -6.43 1.50
C PHE A 71 -0.45 -4.93 1.35
N LEU A 72 -0.02 -4.41 0.20
CA LEU A 72 -0.31 -3.04 -0.22
C LEU A 72 -1.21 -3.08 -1.45
N SER A 73 -2.28 -2.28 -1.45
CA SER A 73 -3.20 -2.09 -2.57
C SER A 73 -3.44 -0.62 -2.80
N VAL A 74 -3.18 -0.12 -4.01
CA VAL A 74 -3.32 1.29 -4.39
C VAL A 74 -4.09 1.41 -5.71
N GLY A 75 -5.20 2.12 -5.72
CA GLY A 75 -5.97 2.38 -6.94
C GLY A 75 -7.45 2.66 -6.71
N ASN A 76 -8.14 3.03 -7.78
CA ASN A 76 -9.57 3.34 -7.79
C ASN A 76 -10.28 2.80 -9.05
N GLY A 77 -9.80 1.69 -9.61
CA GLY A 77 -10.39 1.01 -10.77
C GLY A 77 -9.53 1.07 -12.03
N GLU A 78 -10.12 0.70 -13.17
CA GLU A 78 -9.41 0.52 -14.45
C GLU A 78 -8.84 1.84 -15.00
N GLU A 79 -9.60 2.93 -14.90
CA GLU A 79 -9.22 4.25 -15.44
C GLU A 79 -7.99 4.83 -14.70
N THR A 80 -7.94 4.67 -13.38
CA THR A 80 -6.81 5.11 -12.56
C THR A 80 -5.70 4.06 -12.44
N GLY A 81 -5.96 2.83 -12.89
CA GLY A 81 -5.18 1.64 -12.55
C GLY A 81 -5.35 1.18 -11.10
N HIS A 82 -5.02 -0.10 -10.87
CA HIS A 82 -4.96 -0.72 -9.55
C HIS A 82 -3.72 -1.61 -9.44
N TYR A 83 -2.89 -1.34 -8.44
CA TYR A 83 -1.60 -1.99 -8.21
C TYR A 83 -1.52 -2.61 -6.83
N THR A 84 -0.83 -3.74 -6.72
CA THR A 84 -0.63 -4.44 -5.46
C THR A 84 0.83 -4.86 -5.23
N SER A 85 1.29 -4.83 -3.98
CA SER A 85 2.56 -5.45 -3.55
C SER A 85 2.29 -6.54 -2.52
N MET A 86 2.79 -7.76 -2.79
CA MET A 86 2.66 -8.95 -1.93
C MET A 86 3.95 -9.80 -1.99
N PRO A 87 4.30 -10.53 -0.91
CA PRO A 87 5.49 -11.37 -0.87
C PRO A 87 5.55 -12.34 -2.06
N GLY A 88 6.72 -12.48 -2.67
CA GLY A 88 6.92 -13.34 -3.83
C GLY A 88 6.45 -12.75 -5.17
N GLN A 89 6.04 -11.47 -5.21
CA GLN A 89 5.68 -10.75 -6.43
C GLN A 89 6.61 -9.57 -6.69
N VAL A 90 6.67 -9.11 -7.95
CA VAL A 90 7.26 -7.82 -8.27
C VAL A 90 6.43 -6.73 -7.55
N PRO A 91 7.06 -5.78 -6.83
CA PRO A 91 6.34 -4.70 -6.17
C PRO A 91 5.44 -3.93 -7.15
N CYS A 92 4.26 -3.54 -6.68
CA CYS A 92 3.29 -2.76 -7.44
C CYS A 92 2.93 -3.40 -8.79
N LEU A 93 2.60 -4.69 -8.75
CA LEU A 93 2.05 -5.40 -9.89
C LEU A 93 0.67 -4.85 -10.23
N LYS A 94 0.44 -4.49 -11.50
CA LYS A 94 -0.87 -4.06 -11.98
C LYS A 94 -1.85 -5.23 -11.99
N ILE A 95 -3.02 -5.05 -11.38
CA ILE A 95 -4.09 -6.06 -11.32
C ILE A 95 -5.34 -5.67 -12.10
N ARG A 96 -5.59 -4.37 -12.30
CA ARG A 96 -6.65 -3.81 -13.16
C ARG A 96 -6.16 -2.51 -13.79
#